data_AF-A0A0L0D6B0-F1
#
_entry.id   AF-A0A0L0D6B0-F1
#
_cell.length_a   1.000
_cell.length_b   1.000
_cell.length_c   1.000
_cell.angle_alpha   90.00
_cell.angle_beta   90.00
_cell.angle_gamma   90.00
#
_symmetry.space_group_name_H-M   'P 1'
#
loop_
_entity.id
_entity.type
_entity.pdbx_description
1 polymer ?
#
loop_
_entity_poly.entity_id
_entity_poly.type
_entity_poly.pdbx_seq_one_letter_code
_entity_poly.pdbx_strand_id
1 'polypeptide(L)'
;MNRGECFPATNATVLECAADQWRAPGSTACLPALCSLSLLDTVGYAAVALAGILAIALGYRLFRLAFTLLALALGGLTWLALIQYAPHLSLAARIASSSIAALLALLILHSALRAGIFAVGACAGIVLMGVVLSIPAAGSQLVAHTSPLVRLVIVAAVAFATGVVALMAERMVLILATSWVGSFAFFVAFDVFLAAAGIGCGSHLALSRWQSGYFRAAVGRVLVSLQIYAYSPPPQPAATLSFFALLAAFVVTTACGVAVQTTWTIGSFHHRHRHSSSPQPLVLSVTSPLLQQP
;
A
#
# COMPACT_ATOMS: atom_id res chain seq x y z
N MET A 1 46.25 25.40 10.56
CA MET A 1 45.39 24.26 10.94
C MET A 1 44.42 24.76 11.99
N ASN A 2 43.26 25.27 11.56
CA ASN A 2 42.21 25.76 12.46
C ASN A 2 41.30 24.59 12.78
N ARG A 3 41.05 24.36 14.08
CA ARG A 3 39.99 23.45 14.54
C ARG A 3 38.67 24.02 14.02
N GLY A 4 38.09 23.35 13.03
CA GLY A 4 36.77 23.69 12.51
C GLY A 4 35.74 23.50 13.61
N GLU A 5 35.20 24.61 14.11
CA GLU A 5 34.04 24.59 14.99
C GLU A 5 32.86 24.04 14.18
N CYS A 6 32.30 22.90 14.61
CA CYS A 6 31.07 22.37 14.06
C CYS A 6 29.93 23.31 14.48
N PHE A 7 29.57 24.25 13.61
CA PHE A 7 28.35 25.02 13.78
C PHE A 7 27.14 24.10 13.67
N PRO A 8 26.12 24.26 14.55
CA PRO A 8 24.89 23.49 14.42
C PRO A 8 24.25 23.81 13.06
N ALA A 9 24.07 22.77 12.24
CA ALA A 9 23.45 22.90 10.93
C ALA A 9 22.02 23.45 11.10
N THR A 10 21.76 24.64 10.57
CA THR A 10 20.41 25.19 10.49
C THR A 10 19.71 24.59 9.26
N ASN A 11 18.38 24.49 9.26
CA ASN A 11 17.61 23.91 8.16
C ASN A 11 17.94 24.53 6.78
N ALA A 12 18.38 25.79 6.75
CA ALA A 12 18.82 26.48 5.52
C ALA A 12 20.11 25.87 4.93
N THR A 13 21.09 25.55 5.78
CA THR A 13 22.38 24.99 5.35
C THR A 13 22.25 23.57 4.78
N VAL A 14 21.26 22.79 5.24
CA VAL A 14 20.98 21.44 4.73
C VAL A 14 20.41 21.50 3.31
N LEU A 15 19.53 22.47 3.03
CA LEU A 15 18.95 22.66 1.70
C LEU A 15 19.98 23.15 0.67
N GLU A 16 20.86 24.06 1.05
CA GLU A 16 21.95 24.53 0.17
C GLU A 16 22.96 23.42 -0.13
N CYS A 17 23.34 22.64 0.88
CA CYS A 17 24.20 21.47 0.69
C CYS A 17 23.57 20.39 -0.20
N ALA A 18 22.27 20.13 -0.05
CA ALA A 18 21.55 19.20 -0.93
C ALA A 18 21.59 19.72 -2.38
N ALA A 19 21.29 21.00 -2.60
CA ALA A 19 21.27 21.61 -3.94
C ALA A 19 22.65 21.55 -4.63
N ASP A 20 23.74 21.74 -3.90
CA ASP A 20 25.09 21.66 -4.47
C ASP A 20 25.56 20.23 -4.74
N GLN A 21 25.09 19.24 -3.95
CA GLN A 21 25.35 17.83 -4.23
C GLN A 21 24.66 17.35 -5.52
N TRP A 22 23.54 17.96 -5.89
CA TRP A 22 22.90 17.75 -7.20
C TRP A 22 23.70 18.34 -8.37
N ARG A 23 24.41 19.47 -8.15
CA ARG A 23 25.22 20.11 -9.20
C ARG A 23 26.58 19.45 -9.39
N ALA A 24 27.19 18.92 -8.33
CA ALA A 24 28.53 18.32 -8.36
C ALA A 24 28.55 16.96 -7.61
N PRO A 25 28.16 15.85 -8.27
CA PRO A 25 28.20 14.52 -7.67
C PRO A 25 29.67 14.11 -7.39
N GLY A 26 30.10 14.23 -6.14
CA GLY A 26 31.48 13.92 -5.70
C GLY A 26 32.01 14.85 -4.61
N SER A 27 31.34 15.98 -4.34
CA SER A 27 31.68 16.86 -3.22
C SER A 27 31.41 16.16 -1.87
N THR A 28 32.47 15.91 -1.08
CA THR A 28 32.39 15.32 0.27
C THR A 28 32.18 16.37 1.37
N ALA A 29 32.17 17.66 1.01
CA ALA A 29 32.15 18.77 1.97
C ALA A 29 30.87 18.83 2.83
N CYS A 30 29.76 18.26 2.37
CA CYS A 30 28.47 18.29 3.07
C CYS A 30 28.13 16.99 3.83
N LEU A 31 28.99 15.96 3.79
CA LEU A 31 28.74 14.70 4.52
C LEU A 31 28.52 14.87 6.05
N PRO A 32 29.31 15.68 6.79
CA PRO A 32 29.18 15.70 8.24
C PRO A 32 27.88 16.36 8.73
N ALA A 33 27.28 17.28 7.94
CA ALA A 33 26.01 17.94 8.28
C ALA A 33 24.79 17.02 8.11
N LEU A 34 24.88 16.01 7.24
CA LEU A 34 23.86 14.96 7.09
C LEU A 34 23.94 13.89 8.19
N CYS A 35 25.08 13.79 8.89
CA CYS A 35 25.27 12.82 9.98
C CYS A 35 24.79 13.31 11.36
N SER A 36 24.44 14.59 11.51
CA SER A 36 23.78 15.08 12.72
C SER A 36 22.25 14.97 12.60
N LEU A 37 21.74 13.75 12.40
CA LEU A 37 20.29 13.54 12.53
C LEU A 37 19.90 13.73 14.00
N SER A 38 18.81 14.46 14.24
CA SER A 38 18.30 14.61 15.60
C SER A 38 17.79 13.25 16.12
N LEU A 39 17.87 13.04 17.44
CA LEU A 39 17.37 11.81 18.07
C LEU A 39 15.87 11.62 17.79
N LEU A 40 15.13 12.73 17.63
CA LEU A 40 13.71 12.76 17.28
C LEU A 40 13.46 12.18 15.88
N ASP A 41 14.28 12.52 14.89
CA ASP A 41 14.15 12.01 13.52
C ASP A 41 14.40 10.49 13.50
N THR A 42 15.43 10.04 14.23
CA THR A 42 15.77 8.61 14.33
C THR A 42 14.62 7.79 14.94
N VAL A 43 13.97 8.30 15.99
CA VAL A 43 12.77 7.69 16.59
C VAL A 43 11.60 7.69 15.60
N GLY A 44 11.43 8.76 14.84
CA GLY A 44 10.40 8.85 13.78
C GLY A 44 10.56 7.76 12.73
N TYR A 45 11.78 7.55 12.21
CA TYR A 45 12.04 6.51 11.22
C TYR A 45 11.90 5.10 11.79
N ALA A 46 12.33 4.87 13.04
CA ALA A 46 12.09 3.59 13.72
C ALA A 46 10.58 3.29 13.85
N ALA A 47 9.77 4.31 14.16
CA ALA A 47 8.31 4.17 14.20
C ALA A 47 7.72 3.83 12.82
N VAL A 48 8.22 4.45 11.73
CA VAL A 48 7.80 4.12 10.35
C VAL A 48 8.21 2.71 9.97
N ALA A 49 9.41 2.25 10.34
CA ALA A 49 9.85 0.88 10.09
C ALA A 49 8.95 -0.13 10.83
N LEU A 50 8.64 0.13 12.10
CA LEU A 50 7.71 -0.69 12.88
C LEU A 50 6.30 -0.67 12.29
N ALA A 51 5.82 0.48 11.83
CA ALA A 51 4.55 0.59 11.13
C ALA A 51 4.54 -0.23 9.83
N GLY A 52 5.66 -0.23 9.08
CA GLY A 52 5.87 -1.09 7.91
C GLY A 52 5.79 -2.58 8.25
N ILE A 53 6.45 -3.02 9.33
CA ILE A 53 6.39 -4.41 9.81
C ILE A 53 4.96 -4.78 10.25
N LEU A 54 4.27 -3.90 11.00
CA LEU A 54 2.87 -4.11 11.38
C LEU A 54 1.96 -4.18 10.14
N ALA A 55 2.19 -3.35 9.13
CA ALA A 55 1.48 -3.41 7.87
C ALA A 55 1.74 -4.72 7.12
N ILE A 56 2.96 -5.27 7.20
CA ILE A 56 3.27 -6.59 6.65
C ILE A 56 2.58 -7.70 7.47
N ALA A 57 2.58 -7.65 8.80
CA ALA A 57 2.03 -8.73 9.64
C ALA A 57 0.49 -8.76 9.68
N LEU A 58 -0.14 -7.58 9.73
CA LEU A 58 -1.57 -7.41 10.00
C LEU A 58 -2.32 -6.70 8.87
N GLY A 59 -1.63 -6.38 7.77
CA GLY A 59 -2.03 -5.43 6.72
C GLY A 59 -3.48 -5.50 6.29
N TYR A 60 -3.97 -6.65 5.83
CA TYR A 60 -5.35 -6.78 5.40
C TYR A 60 -6.38 -6.45 6.51
N ARG A 61 -6.13 -6.87 7.75
CA ARG A 61 -7.05 -6.61 8.87
C ARG A 61 -6.97 -5.16 9.33
N LEU A 62 -5.75 -4.62 9.45
CA LEU A 62 -5.50 -3.23 9.79
C LEU A 62 -6.08 -2.29 8.75
N PHE A 63 -5.89 -2.57 7.47
CA PHE A 63 -6.44 -1.76 6.38
C PHE A 63 -7.96 -1.74 6.44
N ARG A 64 -8.60 -2.89 6.60
CA ARG A 64 -10.07 -2.97 6.72
C ARG A 64 -10.57 -2.22 7.96
N LEU A 65 -9.88 -2.35 9.09
CA LEU A 65 -10.24 -1.65 10.34
C LEU A 65 -10.03 -0.14 10.21
N ALA A 66 -8.89 0.31 9.70
CA ALA A 66 -8.56 1.70 9.49
C ALA A 66 -9.55 2.36 8.52
N PHE A 67 -9.89 1.69 7.42
CA PHE A 67 -10.88 2.18 6.47
C PHE A 67 -12.28 2.27 7.08
N THR A 68 -12.65 1.31 7.94
CA THR A 68 -13.93 1.32 8.67
C THR A 68 -13.99 2.49 9.66
N LEU A 69 -12.92 2.69 10.44
CA LEU A 69 -12.80 3.81 11.38
C LEU A 69 -12.81 5.16 10.66
N LEU A 70 -12.12 5.27 9.53
CA LEU A 70 -12.11 6.47 8.70
C LEU A 70 -13.51 6.77 8.15
N ALA A 71 -14.23 5.75 7.66
CA ALA A 71 -15.61 5.92 7.19
C ALA A 71 -16.55 6.41 8.30
N LEU A 72 -16.45 5.80 9.49
CA LEU A 72 -17.21 6.19 10.66
C LEU A 72 -16.88 7.61 11.11
N ALA A 73 -15.60 7.97 11.14
CA ALA A 73 -15.16 9.31 11.51
C ALA A 73 -15.65 10.37 10.52
N LEU A 74 -15.48 10.14 9.22
CA LEU A 74 -15.93 11.07 8.18
C LEU A 74 -17.46 11.19 8.15
N GLY A 75 -18.20 10.08 8.23
CA GLY A 75 -19.66 10.09 8.27
C GLY A 75 -20.21 10.75 9.53
N GLY A 76 -19.62 10.47 10.69
CA GLY A 76 -20.00 11.08 11.95
C GLY A 76 -19.70 12.58 12.01
N LEU A 77 -18.49 13.00 11.60
CA LEU A 77 -18.08 14.40 11.63
C LEU A 77 -18.87 15.26 10.63
N THR A 78 -19.10 14.77 9.41
CA THR A 78 -19.90 15.50 8.41
C THR A 78 -21.34 15.67 8.88
N TRP A 79 -21.94 14.64 9.49
CA TRP A 79 -23.28 14.72 10.04
C TRP A 79 -23.37 15.62 11.27
N LEU A 80 -22.38 15.58 12.18
CA LEU A 80 -22.30 16.49 13.32
C LEU A 80 -22.19 17.95 12.88
N ALA A 81 -21.42 18.23 11.82
CA ALA A 81 -21.34 19.57 11.23
C ALA A 81 -22.69 20.02 10.65
N LEU A 82 -23.46 19.10 10.04
CA LEU A 82 -24.77 19.40 9.48
C LEU A 82 -25.84 19.64 10.57
N ILE A 83 -25.79 18.88 11.67
CA ILE A 83 -26.73 19.01 12.79
C ILE A 83 -26.60 20.32 13.56
N GLN A 84 -25.45 21.00 13.48
CA GLN A 84 -25.29 22.33 14.10
C GLN A 84 -26.35 23.33 13.61
N TYR A 85 -26.91 23.13 12.41
CA TYR A 85 -27.98 23.96 11.85
C TYR A 85 -29.40 23.59 12.33
N ALA A 86 -29.57 22.52 13.12
CA ALA A 86 -30.86 22.05 13.63
C ALA A 86 -30.89 22.00 15.17
N PRO A 87 -30.89 23.16 15.86
CA PRO A 87 -30.75 23.22 17.32
C PRO A 87 -31.93 22.62 18.09
N HIS A 88 -33.10 22.48 17.46
CA HIS A 88 -34.33 21.99 18.07
C HIS A 88 -34.35 20.46 18.31
N LEU A 89 -33.40 19.71 17.76
CA LEU A 89 -33.30 18.26 17.97
C LEU A 89 -32.75 17.93 19.36
N SER A 90 -33.42 17.01 20.06
CA SER A 90 -32.95 16.47 21.33
C SER A 90 -31.59 15.76 21.18
N LEU A 91 -30.79 15.73 22.25
CA LEU A 91 -29.46 15.10 22.23
C LEU A 91 -29.55 13.62 21.83
N ALA A 92 -30.59 12.91 22.26
CA ALA A 92 -30.85 11.53 21.86
C ALA A 92 -31.08 11.40 20.33
N ALA A 93 -31.87 12.29 19.74
CA ALA A 93 -32.11 12.30 18.29
C ALA A 93 -30.84 12.65 17.49
N ARG A 94 -29.97 13.52 18.02
CA ARG A 94 -28.68 13.84 17.40
C ARG A 94 -27.73 12.65 17.40
N ILE A 95 -27.63 11.93 18.52
CA ILE A 95 -26.80 10.71 18.61
C ILE A 95 -27.37 9.63 17.66
N ALA A 96 -28.67 9.38 17.70
CA ALA A 96 -29.31 8.35 16.86
C ALA A 96 -29.16 8.64 15.35
N SER A 97 -29.31 9.90 14.93
CA SER A 97 -29.12 10.26 13.52
C SER A 97 -27.63 10.21 13.11
N SER A 98 -26.70 10.55 14.00
CA SER A 98 -25.25 10.43 13.74
C SER A 98 -24.79 8.99 13.55
N SER A 99 -25.35 8.04 14.30
CA SER A 99 -25.01 6.62 14.12
C SER A 99 -25.58 6.08 12.80
N ILE A 100 -26.79 6.47 12.42
CA ILE A 100 -27.37 6.12 11.11
C ILE A 100 -26.53 6.69 9.96
N ALA A 101 -26.12 7.96 10.04
CA ALA A 101 -25.29 8.59 9.03
C ALA A 101 -23.91 7.92 8.91
N ALA A 102 -23.28 7.57 10.04
CA ALA A 102 -22.00 6.88 10.06
C ALA A 102 -22.09 5.45 9.47
N LEU A 103 -23.18 4.73 9.74
CA LEU A 103 -23.45 3.42 9.11
C LEU A 103 -23.69 3.54 7.60
N LEU A 104 -24.42 4.58 7.17
CA LEU A 104 -24.65 4.84 5.75
C LEU A 104 -23.34 5.19 5.03
N ALA A 105 -22.51 6.05 5.62
CA ALA A 105 -21.19 6.38 5.11
C ALA A 105 -20.29 5.13 4.99
N LEU A 106 -20.34 4.24 5.98
CA LEU A 106 -19.61 2.97 5.94
C LEU A 106 -20.07 2.07 4.78
N LEU A 107 -21.38 1.97 4.55
CA LEU A 107 -21.95 1.19 3.44
C LEU A 107 -21.49 1.75 2.09
N ILE A 108 -21.58 3.08 1.91
CA ILE A 108 -21.16 3.77 0.69
C ILE A 108 -19.67 3.61 0.46
N LEU A 109 -18.85 3.77 1.49
CA LEU A 109 -17.41 3.66 1.35
C LEU A 109 -16.98 2.21 1.03
N HIS A 110 -17.66 1.22 1.61
CA HIS A 110 -17.41 -0.19 1.32
C HIS A 110 -17.81 -0.56 -0.12
N SER A 111 -18.92 -0.04 -0.62
CA SER A 111 -19.32 -0.25 -2.03
C SER A 111 -18.37 0.47 -2.99
N ALA A 112 -17.95 1.70 -2.65
CA ALA A 112 -16.96 2.44 -3.43
C ALA A 112 -15.60 1.73 -3.50
N LEU A 113 -15.16 1.09 -2.41
CA LEU A 113 -13.93 0.30 -2.41
C LEU A 113 -14.01 -0.89 -3.38
N ARG A 114 -15.14 -1.61 -3.39
CA ARG A 114 -15.36 -2.70 -4.36
C ARG A 114 -15.41 -2.18 -5.79
N ALA A 115 -16.11 -1.06 -6.02
CA ALA A 115 -16.15 -0.43 -7.33
C ALA A 115 -14.75 0.00 -7.80
N GLY A 116 -13.91 0.51 -6.89
CA GLY A 116 -12.53 0.87 -7.17
C GLY A 116 -11.67 -0.34 -7.55
N ILE A 117 -11.76 -1.45 -6.82
CA ILE A 117 -11.05 -2.70 -7.15
C ILE A 117 -11.48 -3.23 -8.52
N PHE A 118 -12.79 -3.20 -8.80
CA PHE A 118 -13.32 -3.57 -10.10
C PHE A 118 -12.76 -2.68 -11.22
N ALA A 119 -12.75 -1.36 -11.02
CA ALA A 119 -12.23 -0.40 -11.99
C ALA A 119 -10.75 -0.62 -12.27
N VAL A 120 -9.93 -0.84 -11.24
CA VAL A 120 -8.50 -1.16 -11.41
C VAL A 120 -8.31 -2.47 -12.19
N GLY A 121 -9.10 -3.50 -11.89
CA GLY A 121 -9.10 -4.76 -12.63
C GLY A 121 -9.50 -4.58 -14.10
N ALA A 122 -10.54 -3.80 -14.36
CA ALA A 122 -11.01 -3.51 -15.72
C ALA A 122 -9.97 -2.72 -16.53
N CYS A 123 -9.33 -1.71 -15.92
CA CYS A 123 -8.21 -1.00 -16.54
C CYS A 123 -7.05 -1.94 -16.87
N ALA A 124 -6.71 -2.88 -15.99
CA ALA A 124 -5.69 -3.89 -16.26
C ALA A 124 -6.06 -4.78 -17.45
N GLY A 125 -7.33 -5.17 -17.60
CA GLY A 125 -7.83 -5.90 -18.77
C GLY A 125 -7.73 -5.12 -20.08
N ILE A 126 -8.02 -3.81 -20.06
CA ILE A 126 -7.86 -2.94 -21.22
C ILE A 126 -6.39 -2.87 -21.64
N VAL A 127 -5.47 -2.67 -20.67
CA VAL A 127 -4.03 -2.66 -20.93
C VAL A 127 -3.55 -3.99 -21.49
N LEU A 128 -4.00 -5.11 -20.90
CA LEU A 128 -3.67 -6.46 -21.38
C LEU A 128 -4.11 -6.65 -22.84
N MET A 129 -5.32 -6.22 -23.19
CA MET A 129 -5.78 -6.25 -24.58
C MET A 129 -4.95 -5.35 -25.49
N GLY A 130 -4.55 -4.16 -25.02
CA GLY A 130 -3.62 -3.31 -25.75
C GLY A 130 -2.28 -4.00 -26.04
N VAL A 131 -1.73 -4.72 -25.05
CA VAL A 131 -0.50 -5.50 -25.21
C VAL A 131 -0.71 -6.66 -26.20
N VAL A 132 -1.81 -7.41 -26.09
CA VAL A 132 -2.12 -8.51 -27.02
C VAL A 132 -2.26 -7.99 -28.46
N LEU A 133 -2.92 -6.85 -28.65
CA LEU A 133 -3.07 -6.20 -29.94
C LEU A 133 -1.76 -5.63 -30.50
N SER A 134 -0.79 -5.30 -29.62
CA SER A 134 0.53 -4.83 -30.04
C SER A 134 1.42 -5.95 -30.62
N ILE A 135 1.07 -7.22 -30.40
CA ILE A 135 1.80 -8.36 -30.97
C ILE A 135 1.41 -8.50 -32.45
N PRO A 136 2.34 -8.30 -33.41
CA PRO A 136 2.00 -8.18 -34.84
C PRO A 136 1.26 -9.40 -35.40
N ALA A 137 1.61 -10.61 -34.92
CA ALA A 137 1.00 -11.86 -35.37
C ALA A 137 -0.46 -12.00 -34.90
N ALA A 138 -0.78 -11.59 -33.67
CA ALA A 138 -2.12 -11.71 -33.10
C ALA A 138 -3.02 -10.53 -33.51
N GLY A 139 -2.45 -9.31 -33.53
CA GLY A 139 -3.16 -8.10 -33.91
C GLY A 139 -3.60 -8.11 -35.38
N SER A 140 -2.75 -8.55 -36.30
CA SER A 140 -3.07 -8.54 -37.74
C SER A 140 -4.24 -9.48 -38.10
N GLN A 141 -4.31 -10.67 -37.50
CA GLN A 141 -5.42 -11.61 -37.73
C GLN A 141 -6.75 -11.09 -37.18
N LEU A 142 -6.74 -10.51 -35.98
CA LEU A 142 -7.93 -9.91 -35.38
C LEU A 142 -8.36 -8.62 -36.11
N VAL A 143 -7.40 -7.89 -36.69
CA VAL A 143 -7.68 -6.67 -37.45
C VAL A 143 -8.22 -6.97 -38.84
N ALA A 144 -7.81 -8.06 -39.47
CA ALA A 144 -8.26 -8.42 -40.81
C ALA A 144 -9.69 -8.99 -40.85
N HIS A 145 -10.10 -9.74 -39.81
CA HIS A 145 -11.33 -10.54 -39.87
C HIS A 145 -12.51 -10.04 -39.02
N THR A 146 -12.33 -9.00 -38.21
CA THR A 146 -13.39 -8.55 -37.29
C THR A 146 -13.73 -7.08 -37.46
N SER A 147 -15.04 -6.79 -37.45
CA SER A 147 -15.57 -5.41 -37.48
C SER A 147 -15.15 -4.63 -36.22
N PRO A 148 -15.03 -3.29 -36.30
CA PRO A 148 -14.59 -2.47 -35.17
C PRO A 148 -15.50 -2.61 -33.95
N LEU A 149 -16.81 -2.80 -34.16
CA LEU A 149 -17.78 -3.04 -33.10
C LEU A 149 -17.47 -4.33 -32.33
N VAL A 150 -17.17 -5.42 -33.03
CA VAL A 150 -16.85 -6.70 -32.38
C VAL A 150 -15.56 -6.58 -31.56
N ARG A 151 -14.56 -5.83 -32.01
CA ARG A 151 -13.35 -5.58 -31.22
C ARG A 151 -13.64 -4.83 -29.94
N LEU A 152 -14.48 -3.79 -30.00
CA LEU A 152 -14.88 -3.04 -28.81
C LEU A 152 -15.62 -3.93 -27.82
N VAL A 153 -16.52 -4.79 -28.30
CA VAL A 153 -17.22 -5.78 -27.46
C VAL A 153 -16.24 -6.77 -26.82
N ILE A 154 -15.25 -7.28 -27.56
CA ILE A 154 -14.22 -8.19 -27.00
C ILE A 154 -13.39 -7.47 -25.93
N VAL A 155 -12.94 -6.24 -26.17
CA VAL A 155 -12.17 -5.46 -25.19
C VAL A 155 -13.00 -5.20 -23.94
N ALA A 156 -14.26 -4.80 -24.10
CA ALA A 156 -15.18 -4.60 -22.98
C ALA A 156 -15.43 -5.89 -22.20
N ALA A 157 -15.59 -7.03 -22.87
CA ALA A 157 -15.77 -8.33 -22.24
C ALA A 157 -14.53 -8.76 -21.44
N VAL A 158 -13.34 -8.57 -21.97
CA VAL A 158 -12.07 -8.88 -21.27
C VAL A 158 -11.86 -7.92 -20.09
N ALA A 159 -12.13 -6.63 -20.25
CA ALA A 159 -12.08 -5.66 -19.17
C ALA A 159 -13.07 -6.02 -18.05
N PHE A 160 -14.30 -6.40 -18.40
CA PHE A 160 -15.30 -6.84 -17.43
C PHE A 160 -14.87 -8.13 -16.71
N ALA A 161 -14.42 -9.14 -17.45
CA ALA A 161 -13.98 -10.42 -16.88
C ALA A 161 -12.79 -10.23 -15.92
N THR A 162 -11.80 -9.43 -16.30
CA THR A 162 -10.66 -9.10 -15.44
C THR A 162 -11.08 -8.28 -14.22
N GLY A 163 -12.04 -7.36 -14.35
CA GLY A 163 -12.65 -6.65 -13.22
C GLY A 163 -13.34 -7.60 -12.23
N VAL A 164 -14.12 -8.58 -12.72
CA VAL A 164 -14.76 -9.60 -11.87
C VAL A 164 -13.73 -10.51 -11.20
N VAL A 165 -12.69 -10.93 -11.92
CA VAL A 165 -11.59 -11.71 -11.35
C VAL A 165 -10.86 -10.91 -10.27
N ALA A 166 -10.65 -9.60 -10.47
CA ALA A 166 -10.05 -8.72 -9.47
C ALA A 166 -10.93 -8.60 -8.21
N LEU A 167 -12.26 -8.56 -8.36
CA LEU A 167 -13.21 -8.62 -7.23
C LEU A 167 -13.12 -9.96 -6.49
N MET A 168 -13.06 -11.09 -7.19
CA MET A 168 -12.88 -12.40 -6.56
C MET A 168 -11.52 -12.52 -5.85
N ALA A 169 -10.51 -11.87 -6.43
CA ALA A 169 -9.17 -11.77 -5.88
C ALA A 169 -9.02 -10.64 -4.84
N GLU A 170 -10.09 -9.94 -4.43
CA GLU A 170 -10.04 -8.78 -3.52
C GLU A 170 -9.11 -9.03 -2.33
N ARG A 171 -9.28 -10.19 -1.67
CA ARG A 171 -8.48 -10.56 -0.50
C ARG A 171 -7.00 -10.72 -0.85
N MET A 172 -6.68 -11.35 -1.98
CA MET A 172 -5.31 -11.56 -2.42
C MET A 172 -4.66 -10.26 -2.90
N VAL A 173 -5.40 -9.43 -3.63
CA VAL A 173 -4.95 -8.12 -4.10
C VAL A 173 -4.65 -7.20 -2.93
N LEU A 174 -5.50 -7.18 -1.90
CA LEU A 174 -5.25 -6.38 -0.69
C LEU A 174 -4.05 -6.90 0.12
N ILE A 175 -3.89 -8.23 0.23
CA ILE A 175 -2.72 -8.84 0.87
C ILE A 175 -1.44 -8.44 0.13
N LEU A 176 -1.44 -8.55 -1.20
CA LEU A 176 -0.31 -8.16 -2.04
C LEU A 176 0.00 -6.66 -1.90
N ALA A 177 -1.02 -5.81 -2.02
CA ALA A 177 -0.85 -4.36 -1.95
C ALA A 177 -0.32 -3.91 -0.57
N THR A 178 -0.88 -4.43 0.52
CA THR A 178 -0.41 -4.10 1.87
C THR A 178 0.99 -4.64 2.15
N SER A 179 1.33 -5.82 1.64
CA SER A 179 2.69 -6.38 1.75
C SER A 179 3.69 -5.56 0.94
N TRP A 180 3.30 -5.07 -0.24
CA TRP A 180 4.14 -4.22 -1.08
C TRP A 180 4.37 -2.83 -0.45
N VAL A 181 3.31 -2.18 0.02
CA VAL A 181 3.40 -0.88 0.73
C VAL A 181 4.20 -1.02 2.02
N GLY A 182 3.96 -2.06 2.81
CA GLY A 182 4.68 -2.31 4.05
C GLY A 182 6.17 -2.58 3.82
N SER A 183 6.50 -3.36 2.78
CA SER A 183 7.89 -3.58 2.37
C SER A 183 8.54 -2.27 1.93
N PHE A 184 7.84 -1.48 1.12
CA PHE A 184 8.36 -0.18 0.67
C PHE A 184 8.63 0.76 1.86
N ALA A 185 7.68 0.89 2.79
CA ALA A 185 7.86 1.71 4.00
C ALA A 185 9.03 1.22 4.87
N PHE A 186 9.20 -0.10 5.01
CA PHE A 186 10.33 -0.68 5.74
C PHE A 186 11.67 -0.33 5.10
N PHE A 187 11.81 -0.49 3.78
CA PHE A 187 13.07 -0.18 3.07
C PHE A 187 13.40 1.31 3.11
N VAL A 188 12.41 2.19 2.96
CA VAL A 188 12.59 3.64 3.09
C VAL A 188 13.09 4.00 4.49
N ALA A 189 12.45 3.47 5.53
CA ALA A 189 12.84 3.75 6.91
C ALA A 189 14.22 3.15 7.26
N PHE A 190 14.52 1.96 6.76
CA PHE A 190 15.79 1.28 6.98
C PHE A 190 16.97 2.02 6.33
N ASP A 191 16.78 2.55 5.12
CA ASP A 191 17.82 3.34 4.45
C ASP A 191 18.16 4.62 5.22
N VAL A 192 17.13 5.34 5.68
CA VAL A 192 17.35 6.54 6.49
C VAL A 192 18.01 6.19 7.83
N PHE A 193 17.64 5.06 8.44
CA PHE A 193 18.29 4.57 9.65
C PHE A 193 19.78 4.24 9.41
N LEU A 194 20.13 3.57 8.31
CA LEU A 194 21.52 3.28 7.96
C LEU A 194 22.33 4.55 7.66
N ALA A 195 21.71 5.53 7.02
CA ALA A 195 22.32 6.84 6.79
C ALA A 195 22.60 7.56 8.12
N ALA A 196 21.64 7.53 9.05
CA ALA A 196 21.77 8.12 10.39
C ALA A 196 22.83 7.42 11.25
N ALA A 197 22.96 6.10 11.13
CA ALA A 197 23.97 5.32 11.85
C ALA A 197 25.41 5.55 11.35
N GLY A 198 25.60 6.33 10.26
CA GLY A 198 26.92 6.57 9.67
C GLY A 198 27.52 5.36 8.94
N ILE A 199 26.74 4.28 8.76
CA ILE A 199 27.21 3.00 8.20
C ILE A 199 27.14 2.99 6.66
N GLY A 200 26.48 3.97 6.01
CA GLY A 200 26.34 3.91 4.55
C GLY A 200 25.94 5.22 3.87
N CYS A 201 26.92 6.07 3.55
CA CYS A 201 26.70 7.11 2.52
C CYS A 201 26.53 6.51 1.10
N GLY A 202 27.05 5.31 0.85
CA GLY A 202 26.91 4.61 -0.44
C GLY A 202 25.52 4.03 -0.67
N SER A 203 24.86 3.49 0.36
CA SER A 203 23.51 2.91 0.26
C SER A 203 22.44 3.98 0.03
N HIS A 204 22.56 5.12 0.71
CA HIS A 204 21.64 6.25 0.54
C HIS A 204 21.65 6.81 -0.90
N LEU A 205 22.81 6.79 -1.58
CA LEU A 205 22.94 7.22 -2.97
C LEU A 205 22.35 6.21 -3.96
N ALA A 206 22.43 4.92 -3.65
CA ALA A 206 21.78 3.86 -4.44
C ALA A 206 20.26 3.88 -4.25
N LEU A 207 19.78 4.10 -3.02
CA LEU A 207 18.35 4.08 -2.72
C LEU A 207 17.62 5.36 -3.11
N SER A 208 18.26 6.53 -3.03
CA SER A 208 17.70 7.79 -3.59
C SER A 208 17.62 7.74 -5.12
N ARG A 209 18.60 7.12 -5.80
CA ARG A 209 18.51 6.81 -7.24
C ARG A 209 17.42 5.78 -7.53
N TRP A 210 17.26 4.78 -6.67
CA TRP A 210 16.17 3.81 -6.77
C TRP A 210 14.82 4.51 -6.59
N GLN A 211 14.60 5.29 -5.54
CA GLN A 211 13.35 6.02 -5.28
C GLN A 211 13.04 7.00 -6.42
N SER A 212 13.99 7.82 -6.86
CA SER A 212 13.76 8.76 -7.96
C SER A 212 13.51 8.05 -9.29
N GLY A 213 14.16 6.92 -9.56
CA GLY A 213 13.94 6.07 -10.72
C GLY A 213 12.59 5.33 -10.67
N TYR A 214 12.26 4.70 -9.55
CA TYR A 214 11.03 3.92 -9.35
C TYR A 214 9.81 4.82 -9.24
N PHE A 215 9.89 5.98 -8.58
CA PHE A 215 8.76 6.92 -8.50
C PHE A 215 8.52 7.59 -9.86
N ARG A 216 9.57 7.95 -10.61
CA ARG A 216 9.42 8.40 -12.02
C ARG A 216 8.92 7.27 -12.93
N ALA A 217 9.36 6.04 -12.73
CA ALA A 217 8.90 4.89 -13.51
C ALA A 217 7.45 4.51 -13.18
N ALA A 218 7.08 4.44 -11.92
CA ALA A 218 5.76 4.06 -11.44
C ALA A 218 4.70 5.15 -11.65
N VAL A 219 5.05 6.44 -11.46
CA VAL A 219 4.10 7.56 -11.58
C VAL A 219 4.10 8.17 -13.00
N GLY A 220 5.18 8.04 -13.77
CA GLY A 220 5.29 8.69 -15.08
C GLY A 220 5.50 7.78 -16.29
N ARG A 221 6.11 6.59 -16.14
CA ARG A 221 6.76 5.92 -17.29
C ARG A 221 6.92 4.41 -17.15
N VAL A 222 5.87 3.65 -16.83
CA VAL A 222 5.96 2.17 -16.92
C VAL A 222 6.16 1.72 -18.39
N LEU A 223 5.78 2.54 -19.37
CA LEU A 223 6.06 2.29 -20.80
C LEU A 223 7.33 2.98 -21.34
N VAL A 224 7.84 4.04 -20.71
CA VAL A 224 8.99 4.80 -21.24
C VAL A 224 10.30 4.51 -20.51
N SER A 225 10.27 3.95 -19.28
CA SER A 225 11.50 3.69 -18.51
C SER A 225 12.32 2.52 -19.05
N LEU A 226 11.71 1.61 -19.81
CA LEU A 226 12.45 0.58 -20.57
C LEU A 226 13.30 1.20 -21.71
N GLN A 227 12.91 2.37 -22.25
CA GLN A 227 13.70 3.06 -23.27
C GLN A 227 14.80 3.97 -22.68
N ILE A 228 14.62 4.50 -21.46
CA ILE A 228 15.62 5.39 -20.84
C ILE A 228 16.82 4.61 -20.29
N TYR A 229 16.60 3.37 -19.83
CA TYR A 229 17.71 2.50 -19.43
C TYR A 229 18.60 2.07 -20.61
N ALA A 230 18.11 2.19 -21.85
CA ALA A 230 18.90 1.89 -23.05
C ALA A 230 19.85 3.04 -23.48
N TYR A 231 19.68 4.25 -22.91
CA TYR A 231 20.43 5.45 -23.35
C TYR A 231 21.31 6.09 -22.27
N SER A 232 21.34 5.55 -21.05
CA SER A 232 22.26 6.02 -20.02
C SER A 232 23.62 5.32 -20.16
N PRO A 233 24.75 6.03 -19.96
CA PRO A 233 26.07 5.40 -19.94
C PRO A 233 26.10 4.22 -18.94
N PRO A 234 26.87 3.15 -19.23
CA PRO A 234 26.84 1.92 -18.45
C PRO A 234 27.14 2.25 -16.98
N PRO A 235 26.22 1.93 -16.05
CA PRO A 235 26.45 2.16 -14.64
C PRO A 235 27.69 1.37 -14.18
N GLN A 236 28.48 1.98 -13.30
CA GLN A 236 29.62 1.29 -12.67
C GLN A 236 29.16 -0.06 -12.08
N PRO A 237 29.95 -1.15 -12.24
CA PRO A 237 29.55 -2.51 -11.88
C PRO A 237 29.23 -2.69 -10.39
N ALA A 238 29.76 -1.83 -9.51
CA ALA A 238 29.44 -1.84 -8.10
C ALA A 238 28.00 -1.36 -7.81
N ALA A 239 27.50 -0.37 -8.58
CA ALA A 239 26.17 0.20 -8.39
C ALA A 239 25.06 -0.72 -8.90
N THR A 240 25.34 -1.53 -9.93
CA THR A 240 24.39 -2.52 -10.45
C THR A 240 24.18 -3.67 -9.47
N LEU A 241 25.25 -4.20 -8.86
CA LEU A 241 25.15 -5.26 -7.85
C LEU A 241 24.33 -4.83 -6.62
N SER A 242 24.59 -3.62 -6.10
CA SER A 242 23.80 -3.09 -4.96
C SER A 242 22.32 -2.90 -5.30
N PHE A 243 22.02 -2.45 -6.52
CA PHE A 243 20.64 -2.29 -6.99
C PHE A 243 19.92 -3.64 -7.07
N PHE A 244 20.55 -4.66 -7.68
CA PHE A 244 19.95 -5.99 -7.78
C PHE A 244 19.80 -6.66 -6.41
N ALA A 245 20.76 -6.45 -5.49
CA ALA A 245 20.65 -6.94 -4.13
C ALA A 245 19.47 -6.29 -3.38
N LEU A 246 19.30 -4.97 -3.49
CA LEU A 246 18.16 -4.24 -2.89
C LEU A 246 16.82 -4.68 -3.50
N LEU A 247 16.76 -4.85 -4.82
CA LEU A 247 15.57 -5.34 -5.51
C LEU A 247 15.22 -6.77 -5.08
N ALA A 248 16.21 -7.66 -4.99
CA ALA A 248 16.03 -9.03 -4.53
C ALA A 248 15.55 -9.04 -3.07
N ALA A 249 16.15 -8.23 -2.19
CA ALA A 249 15.70 -8.09 -0.81
C ALA A 249 14.25 -7.59 -0.74
N PHE A 250 13.87 -6.59 -1.54
CA PHE A 250 12.50 -6.08 -1.63
C PHE A 250 11.50 -7.16 -2.05
N VAL A 251 11.84 -7.93 -3.09
CA VAL A 251 11.00 -9.03 -3.58
C VAL A 251 10.86 -10.12 -2.52
N VAL A 252 11.95 -10.50 -1.84
CA VAL A 252 11.95 -11.50 -0.76
C VAL A 252 11.12 -11.02 0.43
N THR A 253 11.28 -9.78 0.89
CA THR A 253 10.48 -9.23 1.99
C THR A 253 9.00 -9.17 1.62
N THR A 254 8.67 -8.77 0.40
CA THR A 254 7.28 -8.74 -0.09
C THR A 254 6.69 -10.16 -0.14
N ALA A 255 7.43 -11.13 -0.69
CA ALA A 255 7.02 -12.53 -0.76
C ALA A 255 6.84 -13.15 0.64
N CYS A 256 7.75 -12.86 1.57
CA CYS A 256 7.64 -13.28 2.96
C CYS A 256 6.39 -12.67 3.63
N GLY A 257 6.13 -11.38 3.41
CA GLY A 257 4.92 -10.71 3.87
C GLY A 257 3.64 -11.38 3.36
N VAL A 258 3.58 -11.67 2.06
CA VAL A 258 2.46 -12.40 1.46
C VAL A 258 2.32 -13.80 2.08
N ALA A 259 3.42 -14.53 2.28
CA ALA A 259 3.39 -15.87 2.90
C ALA A 259 2.88 -15.83 4.35
N VAL A 260 3.32 -14.87 5.15
CA VAL A 260 2.87 -14.70 6.55
C VAL A 260 1.39 -14.33 6.59
N GLN A 261 0.95 -13.37 5.77
CA GLN A 261 -0.45 -12.96 5.73
C GLN A 261 -1.36 -14.10 5.26
N THR A 262 -0.96 -14.85 4.22
CA THR A 262 -1.74 -15.97 3.66
C THR A 262 -1.83 -17.13 4.65
N THR A 263 -0.73 -17.56 5.25
CA THR A 263 -0.74 -18.63 6.27
C THR A 263 -1.62 -18.27 7.46
N TRP A 264 -1.54 -17.03 7.95
CA TRP A 264 -2.38 -16.56 9.05
C TRP A 264 -3.87 -16.48 8.67
N THR A 265 -4.17 -16.12 7.42
CA THR A 265 -5.55 -16.08 6.94
C THR A 265 -6.16 -17.45 6.67
N ILE A 266 -5.36 -18.43 6.22
CA ILE A 266 -5.77 -19.83 6.04
C ILE A 266 -5.95 -20.52 7.40
N GLY A 267 -5.02 -20.32 8.35
CA GLY A 267 -5.13 -20.90 9.69
C GLY A 267 -6.40 -20.49 10.43
N SER A 268 -6.82 -19.23 10.27
CA SER A 268 -8.08 -18.74 10.84
C SER A 268 -9.33 -19.38 10.22
N PHE A 269 -9.25 -19.90 8.99
CA PHE A 269 -10.40 -20.52 8.31
C PHE A 269 -10.65 -21.94 8.84
N HIS A 270 -9.58 -22.73 9.02
CA HIS A 270 -9.69 -24.09 9.56
C HIS A 270 -10.24 -24.14 10.99
N HIS A 271 -9.92 -23.15 11.83
CA HIS A 271 -10.47 -23.09 13.19
C HIS A 271 -11.99 -22.85 13.21
N ARG A 272 -12.55 -22.07 12.28
CA ARG A 272 -14.01 -21.83 12.23
C ARG A 272 -14.79 -23.08 11.84
N HIS A 273 -14.27 -23.88 10.91
CA HIS A 273 -14.94 -25.12 10.49
C HIS A 273 -14.86 -26.24 11.53
N ARG A 274 -13.79 -26.30 12.35
CA ARG A 274 -13.70 -27.31 13.42
C ARG A 274 -14.71 -27.11 14.54
N HIS A 275 -15.15 -25.88 14.80
CA HIS A 275 -16.17 -25.62 15.81
C HIS A 275 -17.60 -25.80 15.30
N SER A 276 -17.84 -25.75 13.98
CA SER A 276 -19.17 -25.99 13.41
C SER A 276 -19.52 -27.48 13.22
N SER A 277 -18.53 -28.38 13.25
CA SER A 277 -18.73 -29.83 13.07
C SER A 277 -18.67 -30.63 14.36
N SER A 278 -18.42 -29.98 15.51
CA SER A 278 -18.76 -30.56 16.81
C SER A 278 -20.29 -30.50 16.91
N PRO A 279 -21.01 -31.63 16.86
CA PRO A 279 -22.42 -31.63 17.23
C PRO A 279 -22.45 -31.08 18.66
N GLN A 280 -23.02 -29.89 18.83
CA GLN A 280 -23.35 -29.46 20.18
C GLN A 280 -24.24 -30.56 20.74
N PRO A 281 -23.89 -31.17 21.88
CA PRO A 281 -24.82 -32.08 22.52
C PRO A 281 -26.09 -31.28 22.69
N LEU A 282 -27.18 -31.77 22.09
CA LEU A 282 -28.52 -31.30 22.35
C LEU A 282 -28.74 -31.48 23.85
N VAL A 283 -28.38 -30.46 24.63
CA VAL A 283 -28.79 -30.35 26.01
C VAL A 283 -30.27 -30.02 25.91
N LEU A 284 -31.06 -31.10 25.76
CA LEU A 284 -32.48 -31.11 26.06
C LEU A 284 -32.57 -30.67 27.52
N SER A 285 -32.73 -29.36 27.74
CA SER A 285 -33.19 -28.84 29.02
C SER A 285 -34.62 -29.32 29.18
N VAL A 286 -34.77 -30.53 29.71
CA VAL A 286 -36.03 -31.02 30.25
C VAL A 286 -36.31 -30.13 31.46
N THR A 287 -37.02 -29.02 31.22
CA THR A 287 -37.65 -28.25 32.28
C THR A 287 -38.74 -29.14 32.87
N SER A 288 -38.39 -29.88 33.91
CA SER A 288 -39.34 -30.60 34.75
C SER A 288 -40.31 -29.58 35.36
N PRO A 289 -41.63 -29.72 35.17
CA PRO A 289 -42.59 -28.93 35.91
C PRO A 289 -42.56 -29.41 37.36
N LEU A 290 -42.00 -28.59 38.24
CA LEU A 290 -42.05 -28.82 39.68
C LEU A 290 -43.50 -28.73 40.13
N LEU A 291 -44.01 -29.88 40.56
CA LEU A 291 -45.24 -30.07 41.33
C LEU A 291 -45.37 -28.97 42.38
N GLN A 292 -46.46 -28.21 42.29
CA GLN A 292 -46.94 -27.34 43.34
C GLN A 292 -48.07 -28.09 44.05
N GLN A 293 -47.81 -28.56 45.28
CA GLN A 293 -48.80 -28.88 46.32
C GLN A 293 -48.05 -29.14 47.64
N PRO A 294 -48.66 -28.94 48.82
CA PRO A 294 -50.06 -28.57 49.10
C PRO A 294 -50.30 -27.08 49.40
#